data_AF-A0A952HLM5-F1
#
_entry.id   AF-A0A952HLM5-F1
#
_cell.length_a   1.000
_cell.length_b   1.000
_cell.length_c   1.000
_cell.angle_alpha   90.00
_cell.angle_beta   90.00
_cell.angle_gamma   90.00
#
_symmetry.space_group_name_H-M   'P 1'
#
loop_
_entity.id
_entity.type
_entity.pdbx_description
1 polymer ?
#
loop_
_entity_poly.entity_id
_entity_poly.type
_entity_poly.pdbx_seq_one_letter_code
_entity_poly.pdbx_strand_id
1 'polypeptide(L)' 'MDSERRNLRFTQAMLRELRQKAEADGETLLTYLIDMAYLEASDRLRANWSADDGGGHIPKRSTQG' A
#
# COMPACT_ATOMS: atom_id res chain seq x y z
N MET A 1 -11.04 -3.09 10.31
CA MET A 1 -9.92 -3.46 9.41
C MET A 1 -10.31 -3.40 7.92
N ASP A 2 -11.54 -3.77 7.53
CA ASP A 2 -11.92 -3.81 6.09
C ASP A 2 -12.13 -2.45 5.42
N SER A 3 -12.59 -1.45 6.17
CA SER A 3 -12.83 -0.10 5.61
C SER A 3 -11.55 0.62 5.22
N GLU A 4 -10.47 0.44 5.99
CA GLU A 4 -9.18 1.09 5.72
C GLU A 4 -8.50 0.50 4.47
N ARG A 5 -8.54 -0.83 4.31
CA ARG A 5 -8.03 -1.52 3.11
C ARG A 5 -8.80 -1.14 1.84
N ARG A 6 -10.13 -1.04 1.94
CA ARG A 6 -10.97 -0.56 0.82
C ARG A 6 -10.66 0.89 0.48
N ASN A 7 -10.47 1.74 1.48
CA ASN A 7 -10.11 3.14 1.27
C ASN A 7 -8.76 3.29 0.56
N LEU A 8 -7.75 2.48 0.93
CA LEU A 8 -6.44 2.48 0.27
C LEU A 8 -6.52 2.00 -1.19
N ARG A 9 -7.29 0.94 -1.48
CA ARG A 9 -7.51 0.48 -2.86
C ARG A 9 -8.25 1.52 -3.71
N PHE A 10 -9.25 2.19 -3.13
CA PHE A 10 -9.95 3.28 -3.79
C PHE A 10 -9.01 4.47 -4.08
N THR A 11 -8.16 4.80 -3.11
CA THR A 11 -7.15 5.86 -3.24
C THR A 11 -6.16 5.54 -4.36
N GLN A 12 -5.65 4.30 -4.47
CA GLN A 12 -4.79 3.88 -5.57
C GLN A 12 -5.48 4.01 -6.94
N ALA A 13 -6.76 3.66 -7.04
CA ALA A 13 -7.52 3.79 -8.28
C ALA A 13 -7.65 5.27 -8.71
N MET A 14 -8.00 6.16 -7.77
CA MET A 14 -8.06 7.61 -8.05
C MET A 14 -6.70 8.19 -8.42
N LEU A 15 -5.63 7.83 -7.71
CA LEU A 15 -4.28 8.31 -8.02
C LEU A 15 -3.86 7.92 -9.45
N ARG A 16 -4.20 6.70 -9.89
CA ARG A 16 -3.97 6.27 -11.27
C ARG A 16 -4.73 7.11 -12.29
N GLU A 17 -5.99 7.42 -12.03
CA GLU A 17 -6.80 8.28 -12.93
C GLU A 17 -6.27 9.71 -12.97
N LEU A 18 -5.89 10.29 -11.83
CA LEU A 18 -5.33 11.64 -11.76
C LEU A 18 -4.00 11.73 -12.49
N ARG A 19 -3.14 10.71 -12.37
CA ARG A 19 -1.89 10.63 -13.10
C ARG A 19 -2.13 10.68 -14.61
N GLN A 20 -3.04 9.85 -15.12
CA GLN A 20 -3.34 9.80 -16.56
C GLN A 20 -3.79 11.17 -17.10
N LYS A 21 -4.56 11.93 -16.32
CA LYS A 21 -4.98 13.28 -16.70
C LYS A 21 -3.82 14.27 -16.66
N ALA A 22 -3.06 14.31 -15.57
CA ALA A 22 -1.91 15.20 -15.43
C ALA A 22 -0.84 14.93 -16.51
N GLU A 23 -0.61 13.66 -16.85
CA GLU A 23 0.31 13.24 -17.91
C GLU A 23 -0.19 13.67 -19.29
N ALA A 24 -1.49 13.54 -19.56
CA ALA A 24 -2.10 14.00 -20.82
C ALA A 24 -2.03 15.53 -20.99
N ASP A 25 -2.09 16.28 -19.89
CA ASP A 25 -1.98 17.74 -19.88
C ASP A 25 -0.51 18.23 -19.90
N GLY A 26 0.47 17.32 -19.84
CA GLY A 26 1.90 17.65 -19.82
C GLY A 26 2.43 18.18 -18.48
N GLU A 27 1.64 18.06 -17.41
CA GLU A 27 1.94 18.55 -16.06
C GLU A 27 2.96 17.62 -15.37
N THR A 28 4.23 17.80 -15.73
CA THR A 28 5.34 16.89 -15.33
C THR A 28 5.54 16.84 -13.81
N LEU A 29 5.54 17.99 -13.13
CA LEU A 29 5.70 18.06 -11.67
C LEU A 29 4.51 17.42 -10.95
N LEU A 30 3.29 17.67 -11.43
CA LEU A 30 2.08 17.12 -10.83
C LEU A 30 2.04 15.59 -11.01
N THR A 31 2.37 15.09 -12.20
CA THR A 31 2.50 13.65 -12.48
C THR A 31 3.47 12.99 -11.51
N TYR A 32 4.64 13.60 -11.29
CA TYR A 32 5.62 13.08 -10.32
C TYR A 32 5.08 13.02 -8.89
N LEU A 33 4.38 14.07 -8.43
CA LEU A 33 3.79 14.08 -7.10
C LEU A 33 2.71 13.00 -6.93
N ILE A 34 1.93 12.74 -7.99
CA ILE A 34 0.91 11.68 -7.99
C ILE A 34 1.57 10.29 -7.95
N ASP A 35 2.65 10.07 -8.69
CA ASP A 35 3.42 8.82 -8.63
C ASP A 35 3.98 8.57 -7.21
N MET A 36 4.53 9.60 -6.56
CA MET A 36 5.04 9.48 -5.19
C MET A 36 3.92 9.16 -4.18
N ALA A 37 2.75 9.78 -4.31
CA ALA A 37 1.58 9.46 -3.47
C ALA A 37 1.08 8.03 -3.71
N TYR A 38 1.14 7.54 -4.94
CA TYR A 38 0.77 6.16 -5.29
C TYR A 38 1.72 5.14 -4.66
N LEU A 39 3.03 5.40 -4.67
CA LEU A 39 4.02 4.54 -4.02
C LEU A 39 3.78 4.47 -2.50
N GLU A 40 3.61 5.61 -1.84
CA GLU A 40 3.32 5.67 -0.40
C GLU A 40 2.04 4.90 -0.02
N ALA A 41 0.96 5.06 -0.79
CA ALA A 41 -0.28 4.31 -0.56
C ALA A 41 -0.09 2.79 -0.74
N SER A 42 0.75 2.40 -1.69
CA SER A 42 1.07 1.00 -1.97
C SER A 42 1.89 0.37 -0.85
N ASP A 43 2.85 1.12 -0.30
CA ASP A 43 3.70 0.65 0.80
C ASP A 43 2.90 0.48 2.09
N ARG A 44 1.97 1.40 2.39
CA ARG A 44 1.03 1.23 3.51
C ARG A 44 0.18 -0.01 3.35
N LEU A 45 -0.38 -0.26 2.16
CA LEU A 45 -1.18 -1.45 1.91
C LEU A 45 -0.38 -2.74 2.16
N ARG A 46 0.90 -2.76 1.77
CA ARG A 46 1.81 -3.89 1.99
C ARG A 46 2.17 -4.08 3.47
N ALA A 47 2.45 -3.00 4.20
CA ALA A 47 2.71 -3.04 5.64
C ALA A 47 1.50 -3.57 6.43
N ASN A 48 0.29 -3.15 6.05
CA ASN A 48 -0.98 -3.66 6.60
C ASN A 48 -1.24 -5.14 6.25
N TRP A 49 -0.53 -5.76 5.30
CA TRP A 49 -0.63 -7.20 5.00
C TRP A 49 0.39 -8.01 5.82
N SER A 50 1.62 -7.52 5.95
CA SER A 50 2.67 -8.19 6.75
C SER A 50 2.34 -8.24 8.25
N ALA A 51 1.54 -7.29 8.77
CA ALA A 51 1.09 -7.31 10.16
C ALA A 51 0.00 -8.36 10.44
N ASP A 52 -0.76 -8.79 9.42
CA ASP A 52 -1.88 -9.75 9.58
C ASP A 52 -1.40 -11.21 9.50
N ASP A 53 -0.24 -11.45 8.87
CA ASP A 53 0.32 -12.78 8.62
C ASP A 53 1.37 -13.22 9.69
N GLY A 54 1.58 -12.41 10.73
CA GLY A 54 2.63 -12.58 11.75
C GLY A 54 2.27 -13.45 12.96
N GLY A 55 1.21 -14.26 12.89
CA GLY A 55 0.77 -15.16 13.97
C GLY A 55 1.47 -16.53 14.02
N GLY A 56 2.67 -16.65 13.46
CA GLY A 56 3.47 -17.88 13.49
C GLY A 56 4.10 -18.12 14.86
N HIS A 57 3.34 -18.66 15.81
CA HIS A 57 3.86 -19.25 17.05
C HIS A 57 4.76 -20.44 16.67
N ILE A 58 6.07 -20.24 16.65
CA ILE A 58 7.04 -21.36 16.63
C ILE A 58 7.10 -21.89 18.07
N PRO A 59 6.58 -23.08 18.38
CA PRO A 59 6.71 -23.63 19.73
C PRO A 59 8.18 -23.93 19.98
N LYS A 60 8.75 -23.29 21.01
CA LYS A 60 10.09 -23.64 21.48
C LYS A 60 10.05 -25.08 21.98
N ARG A 61 10.71 -25.97 21.23
CA ARG A 61 10.85 -27.38 21.59
C ARG A 61 11.68 -27.46 22.88
N SER A 62 11.01 -27.76 23.99
CA SER A 62 11.64 -28.08 25.27
C SER A 62 12.52 -29.31 25.07
N THR A 63 13.84 -29.13 25.08
CA THR A 63 14.79 -30.22 25.33
C THR A 63 14.69 -30.59 26.82
N GLN A 64 13.92 -31.64 27.13
CA GLN A 64 14.07 -32.35 28.40
C GLN A 64 15.37 -33.15 28.36
N GLY A 65 16.15 -33.01 29.44
CA GLY A 65 17.33 -33.82 29.72
C GLY A 65 17.01 -35.14 30.39
#